data_AF-A0A261EWH9-F1
#
_entry.id   AF-A0A261EWH9-F1
#
_cell.length_a   1.000
_cell.length_b   1.000
_cell.length_c   1.000
_cell.angle_alpha   90.00
_cell.angle_beta   90.00
_cell.angle_gamma   90.00
#
_symmetry.space_group_name_H-M   'P 1'
#
loop_
_entity.id
_entity.type
_entity.pdbx_description
1 polymer ?
#
loop_
_entity_poly.entity_id
_entity_poly.type
_entity_poly.pdbx_seq_one_letter_code
_entity_poly.pdbx_strand_id
1 'polypeptide(L)'
;MSRDALADAMRRRGNDWTRSTVWSIERGERSIKLREAEDLHNILDMTFGSAVSGEKDENYEDYAKRKWELEVTLALDRLKNEYWNVHDLAATLKMEGFKASDVEGFKGLGLHLSVLGQAMDDLFLSAPQVARDMSTETFLKTLEKSGTCITPEDEETFSKVLARRQQLHNIEVRHMEEKRRKESEKKASGETDPGEGELSDGE
;
A
#
# COMPACT_ATOMS: atom_id res chain seq x y z
N MET A 1 23.19 19.67 17.81
CA MET A 1 24.27 18.72 18.18
C MET A 1 25.40 18.83 17.17
N SER A 2 26.68 18.72 17.56
CA SER A 2 27.81 18.71 16.61
C SER A 2 28.06 17.31 16.02
N ARG A 3 28.77 17.20 14.89
CA ARG A 3 29.10 15.90 14.26
C ARG A 3 29.90 14.97 15.17
N ASP A 4 30.83 15.52 15.95
CA ASP A 4 31.63 14.74 16.89
C ASP A 4 30.74 14.23 18.04
N ALA A 5 29.86 15.09 18.57
CA ALA A 5 28.91 14.71 19.61
C ALA A 5 27.93 13.63 19.13
N LEU A 6 27.48 13.69 17.87
CA LEU A 6 26.62 12.66 17.28
C LEU A 6 27.36 11.32 17.15
N ALA A 7 28.60 11.34 16.65
CA ALA A 7 29.42 10.15 16.54
C ALA A 7 29.70 9.52 17.91
N ASP A 8 29.97 10.34 18.94
CA ASP A 8 30.15 9.87 20.32
C ASP A 8 28.85 9.26 20.88
N ALA A 9 27.69 9.88 20.65
CA ALA A 9 26.40 9.36 21.10
C ALA A 9 26.07 8.01 20.44
N MET A 10 26.33 7.87 19.13
CA MET A 10 26.14 6.61 18.40
C MET A 10 27.11 5.52 18.88
N ARG A 11 28.37 5.88 19.19
CA ARG A 11 29.32 4.96 19.82
C ARG A 11 28.86 4.45 21.19
N ARG A 12 28.24 5.29 22.01
CA ARG A 12 27.66 4.87 23.30
C ARG A 12 26.50 3.87 23.15
N ARG A 13 25.83 3.84 22.00
CA ARG A 13 24.80 2.85 21.64
C ARG A 13 25.38 1.56 21.01
N GLY A 14 26.71 1.48 20.86
CA GLY A 14 27.39 0.33 20.28
C GLY A 14 27.56 0.38 18.76
N ASN A 15 27.35 1.54 18.13
CA ASN A 15 27.59 1.74 16.70
C ASN A 15 28.99 2.31 16.46
N ASP A 16 29.76 1.78 15.51
CA ASP A 16 31.13 2.22 15.20
C ASP A 16 31.18 3.52 14.38
N TRP A 17 30.49 4.57 14.85
CA TRP A 17 30.43 5.84 14.14
C TRP A 17 31.62 6.73 14.45
N THR A 18 32.29 7.16 13.38
CA THR A 18 33.31 8.22 13.40
C THR A 18 32.73 9.51 12.82
N ARG A 19 33.43 10.63 12.99
CA ARG A 19 33.07 11.90 12.32
C ARG A 19 32.94 11.73 10.79
N SER A 20 33.79 10.91 10.18
CA SER A 20 33.73 10.60 8.76
C SER A 20 32.48 9.80 8.39
N THR A 21 32.03 8.90 9.28
CA THR A 21 30.78 8.15 9.08
C THR A 21 29.58 9.08 9.01
N VAL A 22 29.49 10.01 9.97
CA VAL A 22 28.43 11.04 9.99
C VAL A 22 28.44 11.84 8.69
N TRP A 23 29.61 12.27 8.22
CA TRP A 23 29.74 13.03 6.97
C TRP A 23 29.34 12.23 5.72
N SER A 24 29.74 10.96 5.61
CA SER A 24 29.32 10.10 4.48
C SER A 24 27.82 9.82 4.49
N ILE A 25 27.20 9.72 5.66
CA ILE A 25 25.75 9.58 5.81
C ILE A 25 25.04 10.87 5.40
N GLU A 26 25.51 12.04 5.86
CA GLU A 26 24.96 13.35 5.49
C GLU A 26 25.01 13.60 3.97
N ARG A 27 26.05 13.09 3.30
CA ARG A 27 26.18 13.18 1.83
C ARG A 27 25.41 12.10 1.07
N GLY A 28 24.77 11.15 1.77
CA GLY A 28 24.08 10.02 1.15
C GLY A 28 25.00 8.98 0.51
N GLU A 29 26.31 9.03 0.78
CA GLU A 29 27.30 8.10 0.24
C GLU A 29 27.28 6.75 0.98
N ARG A 30 26.83 6.76 2.23
CA ARG A 30 26.68 5.56 3.06
C ARG A 30 25.23 5.41 3.49
N SER A 31 24.65 4.24 3.20
CA SER A 31 23.35 3.85 3.74
C SER A 31 23.43 3.55 5.23
N ILE A 32 22.37 3.90 5.96
CA ILE A 32 22.20 3.62 7.39
C ILE A 32 21.45 2.29 7.54
N LYS A 33 21.92 1.39 8.40
CA LYS A 33 21.18 0.15 8.73
C LYS A 33 20.00 0.46 9.64
N LEU A 34 18.96 -0.37 9.62
CA LEU A 34 17.75 -0.15 10.44
C LEU A 34 18.05 0.11 11.92
N ARG A 35 18.91 -0.70 12.53
CA ARG A 35 19.34 -0.53 13.92
C ARG A 35 20.06 0.80 14.16
N GLU A 36 20.94 1.22 13.25
CA GLU A 36 21.63 2.51 13.34
C GLU A 36 20.63 3.67 13.21
N ALA A 37 19.60 3.51 12.38
CA ALA A 37 18.55 4.50 12.21
C ALA A 37 17.69 4.65 13.47
N GLU A 38 17.35 3.53 14.14
CA GLU A 38 16.64 3.54 15.42
C GLU A 38 17.44 4.23 16.53
N ASP A 39 18.73 3.94 16.63
CA ASP A 39 19.59 4.59 17.63
C ASP A 39 19.78 6.08 17.33
N LEU A 40 20.00 6.43 16.06
CA LEU A 40 20.15 7.82 15.61
C LEU A 40 18.89 8.62 15.93
N HIS A 41 17.74 8.02 15.66
CA HIS A 41 16.43 8.59 15.93
C HIS A 41 16.25 8.91 17.43
N ASN A 42 16.53 7.94 18.29
CA ASN A 42 16.48 8.11 19.75
C ASN A 42 17.46 9.17 20.26
N ILE A 43 18.61 9.36 19.59
CA ILE A 43 19.61 10.38 19.97
C ILE A 43 19.17 11.78 19.53
N LEU A 44 18.53 11.89 18.37
CA LEU A 44 18.07 13.16 17.83
C LEU A 44 16.76 13.65 18.45
N ASP A 45 16.15 12.84 19.32
CA ASP A 45 14.84 13.11 19.95
C ASP A 45 13.77 13.50 18.91
N MET A 46 13.91 12.95 17.71
CA MET A 46 12.86 12.99 16.72
C MET A 46 11.79 11.99 17.18
N THR A 47 10.52 12.17 16.87
CA THR A 47 9.51 11.11 17.08
C THR A 47 9.53 10.21 15.85
N PHE A 48 9.41 8.88 15.95
CA PHE A 48 9.60 7.97 14.77
C PHE A 48 8.56 8.25 13.69
N GLY A 49 7.40 8.75 14.12
CA GLY A 49 6.40 9.36 13.27
C GLY A 49 6.91 10.58 12.50
N SER A 50 7.62 11.52 13.14
CA SER A 50 8.06 12.80 12.55
C SER A 50 9.32 12.72 11.67
N ALA A 51 10.22 11.77 11.90
CA ALA A 51 11.39 11.56 11.02
C ALA A 51 11.05 10.77 9.74
N VAL A 52 9.98 9.96 9.79
CA VAL A 52 9.45 9.21 8.64
C VAL A 52 8.26 9.91 7.99
N SER A 53 7.54 10.79 8.72
CA SER A 53 6.58 11.73 8.15
C SER A 53 7.30 13.04 7.84
N GLY A 54 7.78 13.17 6.61
CA GLY A 54 8.27 14.45 6.10
C GLY A 54 7.29 15.57 6.44
N GLU A 55 7.75 16.54 7.25
CA GLU A 55 7.04 17.80 7.41
C GLU A 55 7.02 18.51 6.05
N LYS A 56 5.88 18.39 5.37
CA LYS A 56 5.24 19.37 4.48
C LYS A 56 6.19 20.24 3.64
N ASP A 57 6.97 19.61 2.77
CA ASP A 57 7.15 20.21 1.45
C ASP A 57 5.83 20.03 0.69
N GLU A 58 5.36 21.08 0.02
CA GLU A 58 4.19 21.10 -0.90
C GLU A 58 4.27 20.08 -2.06
N ASN A 59 5.22 19.15 -1.98
CA ASN A 59 5.57 18.17 -2.99
C ASN A 59 5.43 16.72 -2.49
N TYR A 60 4.99 16.47 -1.25
CA TYR A 60 4.77 15.10 -0.77
C TYR A 60 3.56 14.44 -1.45
N GLU A 61 2.48 15.20 -1.67
CA GLU A 61 1.35 14.71 -2.48
C GLU A 61 1.80 14.42 -3.92
N ASP A 62 2.65 15.27 -4.51
CA ASP A 62 3.18 15.06 -5.86
C ASP A 62 4.19 13.88 -5.90
N TYR A 63 4.98 13.66 -4.85
CA TYR A 63 5.87 12.51 -4.72
C TYR A 63 5.08 11.20 -4.54
N ALA A 64 4.09 11.19 -3.62
CA ALA A 64 3.22 10.04 -3.41
C ALA A 64 2.42 9.71 -4.67
N LYS A 65 1.94 10.75 -5.38
CA LYS A 65 1.29 10.63 -6.68
C LYS A 65 2.24 10.07 -7.74
N ARG A 66 3.44 10.63 -7.94
CA ARG A 66 4.44 10.13 -8.91
C ARG A 66 4.89 8.70 -8.59
N LYS A 67 5.05 8.36 -7.31
CA LYS A 67 5.41 7.01 -6.87
C LYS A 67 4.28 6.03 -7.17
N TRP A 68 3.04 6.39 -6.86
CA TRP A 68 1.87 5.58 -7.19
C TRP A 68 1.68 5.45 -8.71
N GLU A 69 1.83 6.54 -9.47
CA GLU A 69 1.80 6.54 -10.94
C GLU A 69 2.88 5.60 -11.51
N LEU A 70 4.09 5.60 -10.94
CA LEU A 70 5.17 4.70 -11.32
C LEU A 70 4.85 3.24 -10.97
N GLU A 71 4.33 2.96 -9.77
CA GLU A 71 3.94 1.61 -9.34
C GLU A 71 2.79 1.05 -10.18
N VAL A 72 1.79 1.86 -10.50
CA VAL A 72 0.69 1.53 -11.41
C VAL A 72 1.21 1.29 -12.82
N THR A 73 2.11 2.15 -13.32
CA THR A 73 2.70 1.98 -14.66
C THR A 73 3.50 0.68 -14.73
N LEU A 74 4.31 0.36 -13.71
CA LEU A 74 5.06 -0.89 -13.64
C LEU A 74 4.14 -2.11 -13.52
N ALA A 75 3.04 -2.02 -12.77
CA ALA A 75 2.05 -3.08 -12.67
C ALA A 75 1.33 -3.29 -14.02
N LEU A 76 0.96 -2.21 -14.71
CA LEU A 76 0.38 -2.25 -16.05
C LEU A 76 1.36 -2.80 -17.09
N ASP A 77 2.65 -2.46 -17.01
CA ASP A 77 3.69 -3.01 -17.90
C ASP A 77 3.94 -4.49 -17.63
N ARG A 78 3.90 -4.93 -16.36
CA ARG A 78 3.93 -6.37 -16.02
C ARG A 78 2.73 -7.09 -16.59
N LEU A 79 1.54 -6.55 -16.38
CA LEU A 79 0.29 -7.09 -16.93
C LEU A 79 0.35 -7.12 -18.46
N LYS A 80 0.80 -6.04 -19.12
CA LYS A 80 1.00 -6.02 -20.58
C LYS A 80 1.99 -7.09 -21.00
N ASN A 81 3.17 -7.20 -20.38
CA ASN A 81 4.16 -8.21 -20.75
C ASN A 81 3.64 -9.64 -20.52
N GLU A 82 2.87 -9.88 -19.47
CA GLU A 82 2.20 -11.17 -19.23
C GLU A 82 1.08 -11.42 -20.25
N TYR A 83 0.30 -10.40 -20.62
CA TYR A 83 -0.79 -10.50 -21.61
C TYR A 83 -0.26 -10.69 -23.03
N TRP A 84 0.83 -10.00 -23.39
CA TRP A 84 1.54 -10.15 -24.66
C TRP A 84 2.15 -11.55 -24.77
N ASN A 85 2.67 -12.11 -23.67
CA ASN A 85 3.12 -13.52 -23.65
C ASN A 85 1.96 -14.50 -23.92
N VAL A 86 0.75 -14.23 -23.39
CA VAL A 86 -0.41 -15.09 -23.66
C VAL A 86 -0.91 -14.94 -25.10
N HIS A 87 -0.87 -13.73 -25.66
CA HIS A 87 -1.29 -13.48 -27.03
C HIS A 87 -0.30 -14.03 -28.07
N ASP A 88 1.00 -13.95 -27.81
CA ASP A 88 2.06 -14.59 -28.61
C ASP A 88 2.05 -16.11 -28.45
N LEU A 89 1.78 -16.63 -27.25
CA LEU A 89 1.56 -18.06 -27.03
C LEU A 89 0.34 -18.55 -27.81
N ALA A 90 -0.78 -17.81 -27.78
CA ALA A 90 -1.97 -18.13 -28.55
C ALA A 90 -1.73 -18.04 -30.07
N ALA A 91 -0.96 -17.05 -30.53
CA ALA A 91 -0.55 -16.92 -31.93
C ALA A 91 0.39 -18.05 -32.36
N THR A 92 1.34 -18.44 -31.51
CA THR A 92 2.27 -19.57 -31.72
C THR A 92 1.49 -20.88 -31.80
N LEU A 93 0.55 -21.11 -30.88
CA LEU A 93 -0.34 -22.28 -30.91
C LEU A 93 -1.21 -22.31 -32.18
N LYS A 94 -1.70 -21.15 -32.64
CA LYS A 94 -2.47 -21.03 -33.89
C LYS A 94 -1.63 -21.36 -35.14
N MET A 95 -0.32 -21.11 -35.13
CA MET A 95 0.58 -21.47 -36.22
C MET A 95 0.90 -22.98 -36.27
N GLU A 96 0.78 -23.71 -35.16
CA GLU A 96 0.99 -25.17 -35.11
C GLU A 96 -0.24 -25.99 -35.53
N GLY A 97 -1.29 -25.35 -36.05
CA GLY A 97 -2.47 -26.05 -36.56
C GLY A 97 -3.49 -26.46 -35.49
N PHE A 98 -3.44 -25.85 -34.30
CA PHE A 98 -4.47 -25.98 -33.27
C PHE A 98 -5.82 -25.47 -33.80
N LYS A 99 -6.87 -26.28 -33.70
CA LYS A 99 -8.19 -25.91 -34.23
C LYS A 99 -8.93 -25.07 -33.19
N ALA A 100 -9.76 -24.12 -33.64
CA ALA A 100 -10.58 -23.30 -32.75
C ALA A 100 -11.51 -24.12 -31.83
N SER A 101 -11.84 -25.36 -32.21
CA SER A 101 -12.58 -26.33 -31.38
C SER A 101 -11.80 -26.80 -30.15
N ASP A 102 -10.47 -26.72 -30.16
CA ASP A 102 -9.61 -27.10 -29.05
C ASP A 102 -9.54 -25.98 -27.98
N VAL A 103 -10.10 -24.80 -28.28
CA VAL A 103 -10.13 -23.60 -27.42
C VAL A 103 -11.36 -23.58 -26.49
N GLU A 104 -12.31 -24.51 -26.62
CA GLU A 104 -13.39 -24.66 -25.62
C GLU A 104 -12.87 -25.01 -24.21
N GLY A 105 -11.61 -25.47 -24.10
CA GLY A 105 -10.89 -25.61 -22.83
C GLY A 105 -10.46 -24.29 -22.17
N PHE A 106 -10.50 -23.16 -22.88
CA PHE A 106 -10.09 -21.83 -22.37
C PHE A 106 -11.22 -21.01 -21.73
N LYS A 107 -12.38 -21.63 -21.42
CA LYS A 107 -13.34 -21.09 -20.43
C LYS A 107 -12.69 -20.83 -19.05
N GLY A 108 -11.44 -21.27 -18.84
CA GLY A 108 -10.57 -20.97 -17.70
C GLY A 108 -9.90 -19.58 -17.68
N LEU A 109 -10.14 -18.68 -18.64
CA LEU A 109 -9.68 -17.27 -18.57
C LEU A 109 -10.25 -16.49 -17.37
N GLY A 110 -11.16 -17.07 -16.57
CA GLY A 110 -11.52 -16.59 -15.24
C GLY A 110 -10.32 -16.48 -14.28
N LEU A 111 -9.21 -17.17 -14.54
CA LEU A 111 -7.93 -16.97 -13.84
C LEU A 111 -7.29 -15.61 -14.16
N HIS A 112 -7.43 -15.07 -15.36
CA HIS A 112 -6.78 -13.82 -15.75
C HIS A 112 -7.45 -12.59 -15.12
N LEU A 113 -8.78 -12.58 -15.06
CA LEU A 113 -9.53 -11.50 -14.42
C LEU A 113 -9.56 -11.61 -12.89
N SER A 114 -9.49 -12.81 -12.33
CA SER A 114 -9.30 -12.97 -10.87
C SER A 114 -7.89 -12.60 -10.45
N VAL A 115 -6.85 -12.91 -11.23
CA VAL A 115 -5.47 -12.45 -10.97
C VAL A 115 -5.38 -10.93 -11.16
N LEU A 116 -6.03 -10.36 -12.18
CA LEU A 116 -6.12 -8.91 -12.35
C LEU A 116 -6.88 -8.26 -11.18
N GLY A 117 -8.00 -8.85 -10.76
CA GLY A 117 -8.79 -8.41 -9.61
C GLY A 117 -8.01 -8.50 -8.31
N GLN A 118 -7.27 -9.58 -8.09
CA GLN A 118 -6.41 -9.79 -6.92
C GLN A 118 -5.22 -8.83 -6.91
N ALA A 119 -4.55 -8.63 -8.05
CA ALA A 119 -3.44 -7.69 -8.19
C ALA A 119 -3.92 -6.24 -8.00
N MET A 120 -5.12 -5.92 -8.49
CA MET A 120 -5.77 -4.66 -8.22
C MET A 120 -6.14 -4.52 -6.74
N ASP A 121 -6.73 -5.54 -6.12
CA ASP A 121 -7.06 -5.53 -4.70
C ASP A 121 -5.79 -5.34 -3.84
N ASP A 122 -4.68 -6.02 -4.15
CA ASP A 122 -3.40 -5.88 -3.44
C ASP A 122 -2.76 -4.50 -3.67
N LEU A 123 -2.82 -3.97 -4.90
CA LEU A 123 -2.35 -2.63 -5.24
C LEU A 123 -3.21 -1.53 -4.60
N PHE A 124 -4.53 -1.74 -4.46
CA PHE A 124 -5.46 -0.79 -3.85
C PHE A 124 -5.51 -0.86 -2.32
N LEU A 125 -5.31 -2.04 -1.73
CA LEU A 125 -5.16 -2.22 -0.28
C LEU A 125 -3.88 -1.52 0.22
N SER A 126 -2.81 -1.57 -0.59
CA SER A 126 -1.54 -0.89 -0.31
C SER A 126 -1.50 0.60 -0.72
N ALA A 127 -2.49 1.07 -1.48
CA ALA A 127 -2.52 2.46 -1.96
C ALA A 127 -2.83 3.49 -0.85
N PRO A 128 -2.25 4.71 -0.93
CA PRO A 128 -2.60 5.83 -0.07
C PRO A 128 -4.09 6.20 -0.13
N GLN A 129 -4.62 6.82 0.94
CA GLN A 129 -6.04 7.22 1.04
C GLN A 129 -6.53 8.06 -0.16
N VAL A 130 -5.68 8.94 -0.71
CA VAL A 130 -5.98 9.78 -1.88
C VAL A 130 -6.33 8.96 -3.13
N ALA A 131 -5.72 7.79 -3.32
CA ALA A 131 -6.05 6.89 -4.43
C ALA A 131 -7.35 6.09 -4.17
N ARG A 132 -7.75 5.93 -2.89
CA ARG A 132 -9.02 5.30 -2.51
C ARG A 132 -10.22 6.21 -2.74
N ASP A 133 -9.99 7.53 -2.71
CA ASP A 133 -11.02 8.55 -2.90
C ASP A 133 -11.16 9.00 -4.37
N MET A 134 -10.33 8.44 -5.26
CA MET A 134 -10.38 8.73 -6.69
C MET A 134 -11.66 8.19 -7.33
N SER A 135 -12.41 9.04 -8.05
CA SER A 135 -13.61 8.61 -8.74
C SER A 135 -13.28 7.63 -9.86
N THR A 136 -14.21 6.70 -10.15
CA THR A 136 -14.15 5.79 -11.31
C THR A 136 -13.75 6.53 -12.59
N GLU A 137 -14.38 7.68 -12.82
CA GLU A 137 -14.14 8.52 -13.99
C GLU A 137 -12.69 9.04 -14.06
N THR A 138 -12.11 9.42 -12.92
CA THR A 138 -10.73 9.92 -12.84
C THR A 138 -9.73 8.80 -13.10
N PHE A 139 -9.99 7.60 -12.58
CA PHE A 139 -9.17 6.42 -12.83
C PHE A 139 -9.20 6.01 -14.30
N LEU A 140 -10.39 5.90 -14.89
CA LEU A 140 -10.57 5.56 -16.31
C LEU A 140 -9.87 6.60 -17.21
N LYS A 141 -10.04 7.90 -16.94
CA LYS A 141 -9.33 8.97 -17.66
C LYS A 141 -7.79 8.88 -17.54
N THR A 142 -7.29 8.37 -16.41
CA THR A 142 -5.84 8.17 -16.21
C THR A 142 -5.34 7.00 -17.04
N LEU A 143 -6.11 5.91 -17.10
CA LEU A 143 -5.83 4.77 -17.97
C LEU A 143 -5.89 5.14 -19.45
N GLU A 144 -6.89 5.91 -19.87
CA GLU A 144 -6.98 6.42 -21.26
C GLU A 144 -5.75 7.28 -21.62
N LYS A 145 -5.33 8.20 -20.73
CA LYS A 145 -4.13 9.02 -20.93
C LYS A 145 -2.84 8.19 -21.04
N SER A 146 -2.80 7.01 -20.44
CA SER A 146 -1.67 6.07 -20.57
C SER A 146 -1.65 5.30 -21.89
N GLY A 147 -2.63 5.53 -22.78
CA GLY A 147 -2.79 4.80 -24.04
C GLY A 147 -3.31 3.38 -23.87
N THR A 148 -3.89 3.06 -22.71
CA THR A 148 -4.53 1.76 -22.46
C THR A 148 -5.92 1.77 -23.10
N CYS A 149 -6.16 0.86 -24.05
CA CYS A 149 -7.47 0.69 -24.67
C CYS A 149 -8.41 -0.01 -23.68
N ILE A 150 -9.47 0.66 -23.26
CA ILE A 150 -10.51 0.12 -22.39
C ILE A 150 -11.68 -0.28 -23.29
N THR A 151 -12.07 -1.54 -23.28
CA THR A 151 -13.27 -1.97 -24.00
C THR A 151 -14.53 -1.66 -23.18
N PRO A 152 -15.72 -1.57 -23.81
CA PRO A 152 -16.98 -1.41 -23.07
C PRO A 152 -17.22 -2.53 -22.04
N GLU A 153 -16.73 -3.74 -22.30
CA GLU A 153 -16.83 -4.90 -21.39
C GLU A 153 -15.93 -4.73 -20.15
N ASP A 154 -14.75 -4.12 -20.33
CA ASP A 154 -13.87 -3.74 -19.22
C ASP A 154 -14.54 -2.67 -18.36
N GLU A 155 -15.14 -1.65 -18.98
CA GLU A 155 -15.84 -0.57 -18.27
C GLU A 155 -17.00 -1.09 -17.41
N GLU A 156 -17.79 -2.03 -17.93
CA GLU A 156 -18.86 -2.69 -17.17
C GLU A 156 -18.30 -3.49 -15.98
N THR A 157 -17.20 -4.20 -16.20
CA THR A 157 -16.54 -5.00 -15.17
C THR A 157 -15.97 -4.11 -14.06
N PHE A 158 -15.26 -3.03 -14.42
CA PHE A 158 -14.77 -2.03 -13.47
C PHE A 158 -15.91 -1.40 -12.67
N SER A 159 -17.02 -1.07 -13.34
CA SER A 159 -18.21 -0.52 -12.68
C SER A 159 -18.79 -1.47 -11.64
N LYS A 160 -18.86 -2.78 -11.94
CA LYS A 160 -19.32 -3.80 -10.98
C LYS A 160 -18.39 -3.94 -9.79
N VAL A 161 -17.07 -3.93 -10.02
CA VAL A 161 -16.06 -3.99 -8.94
C VAL A 161 -16.17 -2.77 -8.02
N LEU A 162 -16.29 -1.57 -8.59
CA LEU A 162 -16.42 -0.33 -7.81
C LEU A 162 -17.75 -0.28 -7.04
N ALA A 163 -18.85 -0.72 -7.65
CA ALA A 163 -20.13 -0.85 -6.96
C ALA A 163 -20.04 -1.83 -5.78
N ARG A 164 -19.38 -2.99 -5.97
CA ARG A 164 -19.17 -3.97 -4.90
C ARG A 164 -18.31 -3.41 -3.77
N ARG A 165 -17.27 -2.64 -4.08
CA ARG A 165 -16.41 -1.96 -3.10
C ARG A 165 -17.18 -0.92 -2.29
N GLN A 166 -17.99 -0.08 -2.94
CA GLN A 166 -18.83 0.88 -2.24
C GLN A 166 -19.80 0.18 -1.28
N GLN A 167 -20.36 -0.98 -1.68
CA GLN A 167 -21.18 -1.79 -0.79
C GLN A 167 -20.40 -2.29 0.44
N LEU A 168 -19.19 -2.81 0.27
CA LEU A 168 -18.35 -3.27 1.38
C LEU A 168 -17.97 -2.14 2.34
N HIS A 169 -17.58 -0.99 1.81
CA HIS A 169 -17.30 0.20 2.62
C HIS A 169 -18.53 0.62 3.43
N ASN A 170 -19.71 0.64 2.82
CA ASN A 170 -20.96 0.97 3.51
C ASN A 170 -21.33 -0.07 4.60
N ILE A 171 -20.87 -1.31 4.48
CA ILE A 171 -21.03 -2.35 5.52
C ILE A 171 -20.06 -2.11 6.67
N GLU A 172 -18.79 -1.81 6.37
CA GLU A 172 -17.76 -1.53 7.37
C GLU A 172 -18.09 -0.29 8.21
N VAL A 173 -18.52 0.80 7.56
CA VAL A 173 -18.97 2.03 8.24
C VAL A 173 -20.13 1.71 9.20
N ARG A 174 -21.13 0.94 8.74
CA ARG A 174 -22.24 0.50 9.59
C ARG A 174 -21.78 -0.33 10.78
N HIS A 175 -20.84 -1.25 10.58
CA HIS A 175 -20.29 -2.06 11.66
C HIS A 175 -19.55 -1.20 12.70
N MET A 176 -18.78 -0.21 12.24
CA MET A 176 -18.08 0.74 13.11
C MET A 176 -19.04 1.62 13.90
N GLU A 177 -20.12 2.09 13.28
CA GLU A 177 -21.17 2.85 13.95
C GLU A 177 -21.92 2.01 14.99
N GLU A 178 -22.23 0.75 14.67
CA GLU A 178 -22.88 -0.16 15.60
C GLU A 178 -21.99 -0.47 16.81
N LYS A 179 -20.69 -0.67 16.58
CA LYS A 179 -19.71 -0.85 17.66
C LYS A 179 -19.67 0.36 18.59
N ARG A 180 -19.58 1.58 18.02
CA ARG A 180 -19.62 2.84 18.80
C ARG A 180 -20.92 2.98 19.59
N ARG A 181 -22.05 2.60 18.99
CA ARG A 181 -23.36 2.60 19.67
C ARG A 181 -23.35 1.66 20.88
N LYS A 182 -22.90 0.42 20.72
CA LYS A 182 -22.81 -0.56 21.82
C LYS A 182 -21.87 -0.09 22.94
N GLU A 183 -20.73 0.50 22.59
CA GLU A 183 -19.81 1.09 23.57
C GLU A 183 -20.45 2.27 24.34
N SER A 184 -21.25 3.09 23.66
CA SER A 184 -21.98 4.19 24.30
C SER A 184 -23.11 3.69 25.21
N GLU A 185 -23.81 2.62 24.81
CA GLU A 185 -24.87 1.97 25.62
C GLU A 185 -24.27 1.33 26.88
N LYS A 186 -23.12 0.64 26.76
CA LYS A 186 -22.39 0.06 27.91
C LYS A 186 -21.90 1.13 28.90
N LYS A 187 -21.48 2.30 28.39
CA LYS A 187 -21.11 3.44 29.26
C LYS A 187 -22.32 4.06 29.96
N ALA A 188 -23.47 4.09 29.29
CA ALA A 188 -24.70 4.65 29.85
C ALA A 188 -25.37 3.73 30.89
N SER A 189 -25.23 2.41 30.77
CA SER A 189 -25.81 1.44 31.70
C SER A 189 -25.10 1.39 33.06
N GLY A 190 -23.97 2.08 33.23
CA GLY A 190 -23.21 2.07 34.49
C GLY A 190 -22.61 0.71 34.83
N GLU A 191 -22.52 -0.19 33.85
CA GLU A 191 -21.94 -1.53 33.99
C GLU A 191 -20.41 -1.41 33.97
N THR A 192 -19.85 -0.86 35.05
CA THR A 192 -18.43 -0.98 35.38
C THR A 192 -18.12 -2.45 35.59
N ASP A 193 -17.21 -2.98 34.77
CA ASP A 193 -16.77 -4.38 34.81
C ASP A 193 -16.38 -4.75 36.26
N PRO A 194 -17.11 -5.64 36.95
CA PRO A 194 -16.89 -5.91 38.37
C PRO A 194 -15.65 -6.78 38.63
N GLY A 195 -14.65 -6.77 37.74
CA GLY A 195 -13.62 -7.80 37.64
C GLY A 195 -12.19 -7.43 38.03
N GLU A 196 -11.85 -6.15 38.23
CA GLU A 196 -10.52 -5.77 38.72
C GLU A 196 -10.54 -5.63 40.25
N GLY A 197 -10.77 -6.76 40.92
CA GLY A 197 -10.47 -6.88 42.35
C GLY A 197 -8.97 -6.78 42.55
N GLU A 198 -8.53 -5.65 43.08
CA GLU A 198 -7.17 -5.44 43.58
C GLU A 198 -6.77 -6.63 44.47
N LEU A 199 -5.82 -7.43 43.98
CA LEU A 199 -5.04 -8.33 44.83
C LEU A 199 -4.24 -7.44 45.78
N SER A 200 -4.82 -7.20 46.95
CA SER A 200 -4.15 -6.65 48.12
C SER A 200 -2.97 -7.54 48.45
N ASP A 201 -1.76 -7.07 48.15
CA ASP A 201 -0.52 -7.67 48.65
C ASP A 201 -0.54 -7.64 50.18
N GLY A 202 -0.62 -8.84 50.76
CA GLY A 202 -0.51 -9.06 52.20
C GLY A 202 0.93 -8.89 52.69
N GLU A 203 1.02 -8.39 53.93
CA GLU A 203 2.20 -8.06 54.75
C GLU A 203 3.30 -9.14 54.83
#